data_AF-A0A7C3Z5Z2-F1
#
_entry.id   AF-A0A7C3Z5Z2-F1
#
_cell.length_a   1.000
_cell.length_b   1.000
_cell.length_c   1.000
_cell.angle_alpha   90.00
_cell.angle_beta   90.00
_cell.angle_gamma   90.00
#
_symmetry.space_group_name_H-M   'P 1'
#
loop_
_entity.id
_entity.type
_entity.pdbx_description
1 polymer ?
#
loop_
_entity_poly.entity_id
_entity_poly.type
_entity_poly.pdbx_seq_one_letter_code
_entity_poly.pdbx_strand_id
1 'polypeptide(L)' 'KGAIKGGMIPKVRCCIEAIRKGVKEAHIISGKVPHSILIEIFTDEGIGTKIAGVDDA' A
#
# COMPACT_ATOMS: atom_id res chain seq x y z
N LYS A 1 1.67 21.80 5.92
CA LYS A 1 0.59 21.15 5.13
C LYS A 1 1.14 19.84 4.59
N GLY A 2 0.42 18.72 4.75
CA GLY A 2 0.80 17.42 4.18
C GLY A 2 -0.43 16.74 3.60
N ALA A 3 -0.25 15.94 2.53
CA ALA A 3 -1.32 15.21 1.87
C ALA A 3 -1.87 14.06 2.73
N ILE A 4 -1.00 13.41 3.51
CA ILE A 4 -1.34 12.32 4.41
C ILE A 4 -1.73 12.89 5.79
N LYS A 5 -2.92 12.55 6.29
CA LYS A 5 -3.49 13.12 7.53
C LYS A 5 -4.16 12.06 8.40
N GLY A 6 -4.31 12.37 9.69
CA GLY A 6 -5.06 11.57 10.65
C GLY A 6 -4.59 10.12 10.72
N GLY A 7 -5.54 9.19 10.78
CA GLY A 7 -5.27 7.74 10.87
C GLY A 7 -4.55 7.13 9.66
N MET A 8 -4.36 7.88 8.56
CA MET A 8 -3.55 7.43 7.44
C MET A 8 -2.05 7.53 7.73
N ILE A 9 -1.63 8.45 8.62
CA ILE A 9 -0.23 8.61 9.01
C ILE A 9 0.36 7.29 9.59
N PRO A 10 -0.26 6.64 10.60
CA PRO A 10 0.27 5.39 11.13
C PRO A 10 0.22 4.23 10.11
N LYS A 11 -0.77 4.22 9.20
CA LYS A 11 -0.85 3.20 8.14
C LYS A 11 0.32 3.29 7.18
N VAL A 12 0.60 4.49 6.67
CA VAL A 12 1.72 4.72 5.76
C VAL A 12 3.06 4.48 6.45
N ARG A 13 3.21 4.89 7.72
CA ARG A 13 4.44 4.59 8.50
C ARG A 13 4.68 3.08 8.63
N CYS A 14 3.65 2.31 8.95
CA CYS A 14 3.74 0.85 9.03
C CYS A 14 4.19 0.22 7.70
N CYS A 15 3.57 0.64 6.58
CA CYS A 15 3.97 0.17 5.26
C CYS A 15 5.45 0.49 4.95
N ILE A 16 5.89 1.73 5.21
CA ILE A 16 7.29 2.13 5.00
C ILE A 16 8.26 1.28 5.84
N GLU A 17 7.92 1.02 7.12
CA GLU A 17 8.75 0.16 7.97
C GLU A 17 8.80 -1.28 7.48
N ALA A 18 7.68 -1.83 6.99
CA ALA A 18 7.64 -3.16 6.42
C ALA A 18 8.56 -3.28 5.20
N ILE A 19 8.50 -2.30 4.29
CA ILE A 19 9.38 -2.25 3.10
C ILE A 19 10.85 -2.19 3.52
N ARG A 20 11.21 -1.31 4.46
CA ARG A 20 12.59 -1.20 4.97
C ARG A 20 13.11 -2.49 5.63
N LYS A 21 12.22 -3.37 6.08
CA LYS A 21 12.54 -4.67 6.67
C LYS A 21 12.52 -5.83 5.66
N GLY A 22 12.44 -5.54 4.36
CA GLY A 22 12.57 -6.53 3.29
C GLY A 22 11.25 -7.03 2.70
N VAL A 23 10.11 -6.43 3.05
CA VAL A 23 8.88 -6.66 2.30
C VAL A 23 9.01 -5.95 0.94
N LYS A 24 8.69 -6.65 -0.15
CA LYS A 24 8.84 -6.08 -1.51
C LYS A 24 7.86 -4.95 -1.79
N GLU A 25 6.58 -5.19 -1.48
CA GLU A 25 5.49 -4.27 -1.76
C GLU A 25 4.45 -4.31 -0.63
N ALA A 26 3.84 -3.16 -0.34
CA ALA A 26 2.77 -3.00 0.62
C ALA A 26 1.61 -2.23 -0.03
N HIS A 27 0.39 -2.72 0.15
CA HIS A 27 -0.80 -2.20 -0.53
C HIS A 27 -1.81 -1.66 0.49
N ILE A 28 -2.22 -0.41 0.32
CA ILE A 28 -3.32 0.20 1.09
C ILE A 28 -4.56 0.20 0.19
N ILE A 29 -5.47 -0.74 0.45
CA ILE A 29 -6.71 -0.95 -0.32
C ILE A 29 -7.97 -0.59 0.47
N SER A 30 -9.06 -0.32 -0.25
CA SER A 30 -10.38 -0.13 0.35
C SER A 30 -11.09 -1.47 0.56
N GLY A 31 -11.21 -1.90 1.82
CA GLY A 31 -11.96 -3.10 2.19
C GLY A 31 -13.49 -3.00 1.99
N LYS A 32 -14.01 -1.84 1.57
CA LYS A 32 -15.44 -1.67 1.26
C LYS A 32 -15.81 -2.22 -0.12
N VAL A 33 -14.83 -2.43 -0.99
CA VAL A 33 -15.05 -3.01 -2.33
C VAL A 33 -15.11 -4.53 -2.21
N PRO A 34 -16.19 -5.18 -2.70
CA PRO A 34 -16.26 -6.64 -2.75
C PRO A 34 -15.07 -7.22 -3.51
N HIS A 35 -14.49 -8.29 -2.99
CA HIS A 35 -13.31 -8.94 -3.59
C HIS A 35 -12.08 -8.04 -3.73
N SER A 36 -11.97 -6.97 -2.93
CA SER A 36 -10.85 -6.00 -2.96
C SER A 36 -9.46 -6.64 -3.01
N ILE A 37 -9.23 -7.72 -2.26
CA ILE A 37 -7.97 -8.45 -2.26
C ILE A 37 -7.71 -9.13 -3.62
N LEU A 38 -8.72 -9.79 -4.18
CA LEU A 38 -8.59 -10.49 -5.47
C LEU A 38 -8.34 -9.48 -6.59
N ILE A 39 -9.06 -8.37 -6.60
CA ILE A 39 -8.89 -7.32 -7.61
C ILE A 39 -7.46 -6.77 -7.54
N GLU A 40 -6.96 -6.43 -6.35
CA GLU A 40 -5.60 -5.88 -6.18
C GLU A 40 -4.50 -6.84 -6.64
N ILE A 41 -4.71 -8.17 -6.52
CA ILE A 41 -3.71 -9.17 -6.89
C ILE A 41 -3.79 -9.56 -8.37
N PHE A 42 -5.00 -9.63 -8.93
CA PHE A 42 -5.24 -10.24 -10.24
C PHE A 42 -5.57 -9.23 -11.35
N THR A 43 -5.44 -7.92 -11.09
CA THR A 43 -5.63 -6.87 -12.09
C THR A 43 -4.50 -5.85 -12.08
N ASP A 44 -4.13 -5.34 -13.26
CA ASP A 44 -3.05 -4.35 -13.40
C ASP A 44 -3.49 -2.93 -12.98
N GLU A 45 -4.79 -2.63 -13.04
CA GLU A 45 -5.32 -1.33 -12.61
C GLU A 45 -5.21 -1.16 -11.09
N GLY A 46 -5.46 -2.24 -10.34
CA GLY A 46 -5.56 -2.20 -8.88
C GLY A 46 -6.70 -1.28 -8.38
N ILE A 47 -6.94 -1.28 -7.07
CA ILE A 47 -7.96 -0.40 -6.45
C ILE A 47 -7.42 0.39 -5.25
N GLY A 48 -6.12 0.28 -4.99
CA GLY A 48 -5.47 0.89 -3.84
C GLY A 48 -4.24 1.70 -4.20
N THR A 49 -3.43 1.94 -3.17
CA THR A 49 -2.11 2.56 -3.29
C THR A 49 -1.04 1.53 -2.99
N LYS A 50 -0.18 1.27 -3.98
CA LYS A 50 1.01 0.46 -3.82
C LYS A 50 2.18 1.30 -3.32
N ILE A 51 2.88 0.80 -2.31
CA ILE A 51 4.14 1.32 -1.80
C ILE A 51 5.17 0.22 -2.02
N ALA A 52 6.16 0.47 -2.86
CA ALA A 52 7.25 -0.47 -3.15
C ALA A 52 8.59 0.12 -2.70
N GLY A 53 9.53 -0.76 -2.35
CA GLY A 53 10.92 -0.37 -2.23
C GLY A 53 11.44 0.12 -3.58
N VAL A 54 12.44 1.00 -3.55
CA VAL A 54 13.27 1.22 -4.74
C VAL A 54 14.30 0.11 -4.68
N ASP A 55 14.02 -1.01 -5.35
CA ASP A 55 15.07 -1.98 -5.60
C ASP A 55 16.10 -1.29 -6.53
N ASP A 56 17.38 -1.36 -6.19
CA ASP A 56 18.49 -0.92 -7.04
C ASP A 56 18.42 -1.71 -8.37
N ALA A 57 17.78 -1.12 -9.37
CA ALA A 57 17.88 -1.50 -10.77
C ALA A 57 18.56 -0.36 -11.53
#